data_AF-K9QG16-F1
#
_entry.id   AF-K9QG16-F1
#
_cell.length_a   1.000
_cell.length_b   1.000
_cell.length_c   1.000
_cell.angle_alpha   90.00
_cell.angle_beta   90.00
_cell.angle_gamma   90.00
#
_symmetry.space_group_name_H-M   'P 1'
#
loop_
_entity.id
_entity.type
_entity.pdbx_description
1 polymer ?
#
loop_
_entity_poly.entity_id
_entity_poly.type
_entity_poly.pdbx_seq_one_letter_code
_entity_poly.pdbx_strand_id
1 'polypeptide(L)'
;MAQLPNSAQSKLEQYLRYADLEQATQQQIPHREPIKHLLIGSPKAVTITIHRLQIIGYASVGDWSPLLPTGNSDEVMSILIRQLLM
;
A
#
# COMPACT_ATOMS: atom_id res chain seq x y z
N MET A 1 -44.06 23.12 -23.45
CA MET A 1 -42.77 22.84 -22.79
C MET A 1 -43.07 22.46 -21.34
N ALA A 2 -42.89 21.20 -20.95
CA ALA A 2 -43.20 20.74 -19.59
C ALA A 2 -42.11 21.20 -18.63
N GLN A 3 -42.47 21.99 -17.61
CA GLN A 3 -41.56 22.40 -16.54
C GLN A 3 -41.36 21.20 -15.61
N LEU A 4 -40.10 20.85 -15.34
CA LEU A 4 -39.75 19.84 -14.35
C LEU A 4 -40.22 20.29 -12.97
N PRO A 5 -40.80 19.40 -12.15
CA PRO A 5 -41.22 19.75 -10.79
C PRO A 5 -40.00 20.14 -9.94
N ASN A 6 -40.16 21.12 -9.05
CA ASN A 6 -39.08 21.65 -8.19
C ASN A 6 -38.37 20.55 -7.36
N SER A 7 -39.07 19.45 -7.04
CA SER A 7 -38.49 18.29 -6.36
C SER A 7 -37.46 17.54 -7.21
N ALA A 8 -37.68 17.47 -8.52
CA ALA A 8 -36.73 16.87 -9.46
C ALA A 8 -35.48 17.73 -9.60
N GLN A 9 -35.64 19.06 -9.62
CA GLN A 9 -34.51 20.00 -9.67
C GLN A 9 -33.65 19.92 -8.40
N SER A 10 -34.26 19.95 -7.21
CA SER A 10 -33.53 19.81 -5.93
C SER A 10 -32.76 18.50 -5.85
N LYS A 11 -33.31 17.41 -6.40
CA LYS A 11 -32.66 16.10 -6.38
C LYS A 11 -31.46 16.06 -7.35
N LEU A 12 -31.56 16.70 -8.51
CA LEU A 12 -30.46 16.82 -9.46
C LEU A 12 -29.31 17.68 -8.91
N GLU A 13 -29.63 18.80 -8.25
CA GLU A 13 -28.64 19.63 -7.55
C GLU A 13 -27.89 18.84 -6.47
N GLN A 14 -28.59 17.98 -5.73
CA GLN A 14 -27.97 17.08 -4.76
C GLN A 14 -27.05 16.05 -5.42
N TYR A 15 -27.44 15.49 -6.57
CA TYR A 15 -26.59 14.55 -7.32
C TYR A 15 -25.35 15.23 -7.90
N LEU A 16 -25.49 16.43 -8.45
CA LEU A 16 -24.37 17.23 -8.97
C LEU A 16 -23.39 17.55 -7.83
N ARG A 17 -23.88 17.98 -6.68
CA ARG A 17 -23.06 18.24 -5.50
C ARG A 17 -22.34 16.97 -4.99
N TYR A 18 -23.00 15.81 -4.99
CA TYR A 18 -22.35 14.55 -4.60
C TYR A 18 -21.25 14.14 -5.59
N ALA A 19 -21.47 14.33 -6.89
CA ALA A 19 -20.49 14.05 -7.92
C ALA A 19 -19.24 14.94 -7.77
N ASP A 20 -19.42 16.24 -7.48
CA ASP A 20 -18.31 17.17 -7.25
C ASP A 20 -17.49 16.80 -6.00
N LEU A 21 -18.14 16.33 -4.94
CA LEU A 21 -17.46 15.89 -3.70
C LEU A 21 -16.68 14.58 -3.93
N GLU A 22 -17.20 13.65 -4.72
CA GLU A 22 -16.49 12.42 -5.13
C GLU A 22 -15.28 12.75 -6.03
N GLN A 23 -15.39 13.74 -6.91
CA GLN A 23 -14.28 14.18 -7.76
C GLN A 23 -13.18 14.88 -6.93
N ALA A 24 -13.55 15.67 -5.92
CA ALA A 24 -12.60 16.34 -5.04
C ALA A 24 -11.80 15.37 -4.15
N THR A 25 -12.38 14.23 -3.76
CA THR A 25 -11.67 13.20 -2.96
C THR A 25 -10.77 12.31 -3.80
N GLN A 26 -11.08 12.11 -5.09
CA GLN A 26 -10.25 11.30 -6.01
C GLN A 26 -8.93 11.97 -6.40
N GLN A 27 -8.85 13.30 -6.34
CA GLN A 27 -7.66 14.06 -6.76
C GLN A 27 -6.51 14.07 -5.73
N GLN A 28 -6.67 13.43 -4.57
CA GLN A 28 -5.67 13.46 -3.49
C GLN A 28 -5.38 12.09 -2.88
N ILE A 29 -5.46 11.01 -3.66
CA ILE A 29 -4.82 9.75 -3.22
C ILE A 29 -3.32 9.94 -3.49
N PRO A 30 -2.48 10.14 -2.46
CA PRO A 30 -1.07 10.36 -2.69
C PRO A 30 -0.47 9.13 -3.38
N HIS A 31 0.37 9.37 -4.38
CA HIS A 31 0.94 8.31 -5.19
C HIS A 31 1.75 7.38 -4.31
N ARG A 32 1.39 6.09 -4.31
CA ARG A 32 2.09 5.05 -3.58
C ARG A 32 2.79 4.14 -4.56
N GLU A 33 4.12 4.10 -4.49
CA GLU A 33 4.91 3.18 -5.30
C GLU A 33 5.31 1.94 -4.49
N PRO A 34 5.01 0.73 -4.99
CA PRO A 34 5.41 -0.50 -4.33
C PRO A 34 6.92 -0.76 -4.51
N ILE A 35 7.64 -1.00 -3.41
CA ILE A 35 9.02 -1.47 -3.41
C ILE A 35 9.11 -2.87 -2.81
N LYS A 36 9.94 -3.73 -3.41
CA LYS A 36 10.27 -5.05 -2.88
C LYS A 36 11.71 -5.07 -2.38
N HIS A 37 11.88 -5.48 -1.12
CA HIS A 37 13.18 -5.76 -0.54
C HIS A 37 13.39 -7.27 -0.54
N LEU A 38 14.57 -7.69 -0.97
CA LEU A 38 14.97 -9.09 -0.99
C LEU A 38 16.27 -9.21 -0.19
N LEU A 39 16.20 -9.96 0.91
CA LEU A 39 17.38 -10.35 1.67
C LEU A 39 17.74 -11.78 1.28
N ILE A 40 19.00 -12.03 0.93
CA ILE A 40 19.54 -13.36 0.61
C ILE A 40 20.82 -13.54 1.41
N GLY A 41 21.00 -14.71 2.00
CA GLY A 41 22.21 -15.08 2.71
C GLY A 41 21.98 -16.25 3.66
N SER A 42 22.89 -16.44 4.61
CA SER A 42 22.71 -17.49 5.62
C SER A 42 21.46 -17.22 6.49
N PRO A 43 20.81 -18.26 7.04
CA PRO A 43 19.66 -18.08 7.93
C PRO A 43 19.93 -17.08 9.06
N LYS A 44 21.12 -17.18 9.68
CA LYS A 44 21.54 -16.26 10.73
C LYS A 44 21.69 -14.82 10.23
N ALA A 45 22.31 -14.61 9.07
CA ALA A 45 22.52 -13.28 8.52
C ALA A 45 21.20 -12.60 8.16
N VAL A 46 20.27 -13.33 7.53
CA VAL A 46 18.94 -12.80 7.18
C VAL A 46 18.16 -12.45 8.44
N THR A 47 18.09 -13.35 9.43
CA THR A 47 17.37 -13.09 10.69
C THR A 47 17.93 -11.88 11.46
N ILE A 48 19.25 -11.77 11.63
CA ILE A 48 19.86 -10.62 12.31
C ILE A 48 19.56 -9.32 11.55
N THR A 49 19.62 -9.34 10.22
CA THR A 49 19.31 -8.18 9.39
C THR A 49 17.85 -7.73 9.57
N ILE A 50 16.88 -8.66 9.57
CA ILE A 50 15.47 -8.36 9.82
C ILE A 50 15.28 -7.73 11.21
N HIS A 51 15.88 -8.29 12.26
CA HIS A 51 15.81 -7.70 13.60
C HIS A 51 16.44 -6.31 13.66
N ARG A 52 17.57 -6.09 12.98
CA ARG A 52 18.21 -4.77 12.91
C ARG A 52 17.29 -3.76 12.22
N LEU A 53 16.65 -4.14 11.11
CA LEU A 53 15.69 -3.31 10.38
C LEU A 53 14.47 -2.96 11.25
N GLN A 54 14.04 -3.87 12.12
CA GLN A 54 13.01 -3.57 13.13
C GLN A 54 13.50 -2.55 14.17
N ILE A 55 14.70 -2.73 14.72
CA ILE A 55 15.24 -1.83 15.76
C ILE A 55 15.35 -0.39 15.25
N ILE A 56 15.72 -0.20 13.98
CA ILE A 56 15.80 1.15 13.37
C ILE A 56 14.45 1.66 12.84
N GLY A 57 13.35 0.95 13.10
CA GLY A 57 12.00 1.36 12.71
C GLY A 57 11.68 1.23 11.22
N TYR A 58 12.48 0.46 10.46
CA TYR A 58 12.28 0.32 9.02
C TYR A 58 11.07 -0.58 8.69
N ALA A 59 11.01 -1.78 9.29
CA ALA A 59 9.90 -2.73 9.14
C ALA A 59 9.87 -3.71 10.33
N SER A 60 8.68 -4.17 10.71
CA SER A 60 8.52 -5.17 11.78
C SER A 60 8.95 -6.55 11.29
N VAL A 61 9.38 -7.44 12.19
CA VAL A 61 9.74 -8.83 11.82
C VAL A 61 8.59 -9.54 11.10
N GLY A 62 7.34 -9.30 11.51
CA GLY A 62 6.15 -9.90 10.90
C GLY A 62 5.80 -9.38 9.50
N ASP A 63 6.41 -8.29 9.04
CA ASP A 63 6.17 -7.73 7.69
C ASP A 63 6.93 -8.51 6.61
N TRP A 64 7.92 -9.31 7.01
CA TRP A 64 8.75 -10.12 6.14
C TRP A 64 8.11 -11.49 5.88
N SER A 65 8.34 -12.05 4.70
CA SER A 65 8.01 -13.45 4.43
C SER A 65 8.78 -14.38 5.38
N PRO A 66 8.28 -15.60 5.65
CA PRO A 66 9.09 -16.66 6.22
C PRO A 66 10.40 -16.84 5.43
N LEU A 67 11.43 -17.38 6.09
CA LEU A 67 12.67 -17.76 5.41
C LEU A 67 12.35 -18.85 4.38
N LEU A 68 12.67 -18.58 3.13
CA LEU A 68 12.50 -19.51 2.02
C LEU A 68 13.87 -20.05 1.60
N PRO A 69 14.01 -21.36 1.33
CA PRO A 69 15.23 -21.89 0.77
C PRO A 69 15.48 -21.30 -0.62
N THR A 70 16.75 -21.16 -0.98
CA THR A 70 17.16 -20.85 -2.35
C THR A 70 17.60 -22.12 -3.08
N GLY A 71 18.20 -21.97 -4.27
CA GLY A 71 18.86 -23.08 -4.95
C GLY A 71 20.21 -23.48 -4.34
N ASN A 72 20.76 -22.67 -3.43
CA ASN A 72 22.06 -22.91 -2.80
C ASN A 72 21.88 -23.52 -1.41
N SER A 73 22.75 -24.47 -1.05
CA SER A 73 22.82 -25.00 0.32
C SER A 73 23.20 -23.89 1.30
N ASP A 74 22.56 -23.90 2.48
CA ASP A 74 22.76 -22.93 3.57
C ASP A 74 22.44 -21.47 3.23
N GLU A 75 21.70 -21.22 2.14
CA GLU A 75 21.24 -19.91 1.74
C GLU A 75 19.71 -19.85 1.72
N VAL A 76 19.18 -18.83 2.40
CA VAL A 76 17.76 -18.52 2.45
C VAL A 76 17.50 -17.11 1.96
N MET A 77 16.25 -16.85 1.62
CA MET A 77 15.76 -15.53 1.30
C MET A 77 14.53 -15.15 2.11
N SER A 78 14.30 -13.83 2.26
CA SER A 78 13.08 -13.27 2.81
C SER A 78 12.71 -11.99 2.08
N ILE A 79 11.41 -11.80 1.87
CA ILE A 79 10.85 -10.74 1.03
C ILE A 79 10.00 -9.81 1.88
N LEU A 80 10.18 -8.49 1.69
CA LEU A 80 9.32 -7.45 2.24
C LEU A 80 8.77 -6.60 1.10
N ILE A 81 7.47 -6.31 1.13
CA ILE A 81 6.80 -5.42 0.17
C ILE A 81 6.26 -4.22 0.93
N ARG A 82 6.64 -3.00 0.52
CA ARG A 82 6.16 -1.75 1.12
C ARG A 82 5.58 -0.82 0.07
N GLN A 83 4.68 0.05 0.48
CA GLN A 83 4.14 1.14 -0.33
C GLN A 83 4.82 2.44 0.13
N LEU A 84 5.62 3.07 -0.73
CA LEU A 84 6.28 4.34 -0.44
C LEU A 84 5.42 5.49 -0.94
N LEU A 85 5.22 6.50 -0.10
CA LEU A 85 4.59 7.74 -0.51
C LEU A 85 5.60 8.55 -1.34
N MET A 86 5.19 9.01 -2.52
CA MET A 86 5.97 9.94 -3.35
C MET A 86 5.43 11.36 -3.30
#